data_AF-A0A7S1SIT9-F1
#
_entry.id   AF-A0A7S1SIT9-F1
#
_cell.length_a   1.000
_cell.length_b   1.000
_cell.length_c   1.000
_cell.angle_alpha   90.00
_cell.angle_beta   90.00
_cell.angle_gamma   90.00
#
_symmetry.space_group_name_H-M   'P 1'
#
loop_
_entity.id
_entity.type
_entity.pdbx_description
1 polymer ?
#
loop_
_entity_poly.entity_id
_entity_poly.type
_entity_poly.pdbx_seq_one_letter_code
_entity_poly.pdbx_strand_id
1 'polypeptide(L)'
;DPKNEDITKRFLKGAYKGWIYCRDNAQECVDIVSPKRSPDDAQTNERWSMHEINKLIWPATFGIGTHIPARVEGSVEIATAYGVVSREVPYEEHTVDTYTLQAINELKDEG
;
A
#
# COMPACT_ATOMS: atom_id res chain seq x y z
N ASP A 1 -5.96 19.36 -4.75
CA ASP A 1 -6.60 20.57 -4.23
C ASP A 1 -5.90 20.91 -2.92
N PRO A 2 -5.28 22.10 -2.80
CA PRO A 2 -4.58 22.54 -1.58
C PRO A 2 -5.40 22.37 -0.29
N LYS A 3 -6.73 22.44 -0.37
CA LYS A 3 -7.62 22.30 0.79
C LYS A 3 -7.64 20.89 1.40
N ASN A 4 -7.28 19.88 0.61
CA ASN A 4 -7.35 18.48 1.02
C ASN A 4 -6.00 17.86 1.34
N GLU A 5 -4.90 18.60 1.16
CA GLU A 5 -3.54 18.05 1.33
C GLU A 5 -3.28 17.55 2.75
N ASP A 6 -3.71 18.30 3.77
CA ASP A 6 -3.64 17.86 5.17
C ASP A 6 -4.49 16.60 5.43
N ILE A 7 -5.71 16.57 4.87
CA ILE A 7 -6.62 15.42 4.99
C ILE A 7 -5.99 14.19 4.35
N THR A 8 -5.41 14.33 3.15
CA THR A 8 -4.71 13.26 2.44
C THR A 8 -3.55 12.73 3.27
N LYS A 9 -2.68 13.61 3.79
CA LYS A 9 -1.56 13.21 4.64
C LYS A 9 -2.03 12.44 5.88
N ARG A 10 -3.04 12.95 6.59
CA ARG A 10 -3.61 12.30 7.80
C ARG A 10 -4.26 10.96 7.49
N PHE A 11 -4.95 10.86 6.35
CA PHE A 11 -5.53 9.61 5.88
C PHE A 11 -4.44 8.57 5.61
N LEU A 12 -3.40 8.94 4.86
CA LEU A 12 -2.26 8.06 4.57
C LEU A 12 -1.56 7.61 5.85
N LYS A 13 -1.27 8.57 6.77
CA LYS A 13 -0.68 8.26 8.07
C LYS A 13 -1.52 7.26 8.86
N GLY A 14 -2.84 7.44 8.92
CA GLY A 14 -3.75 6.50 9.58
C GLY A 14 -3.75 5.11 8.95
N ALA A 15 -3.79 5.04 7.61
CA ALA A 15 -3.71 3.78 6.88
C ALA A 15 -2.39 3.04 7.16
N TYR A 16 -1.27 3.76 7.13
CA TYR A 16 0.06 3.21 7.40
C TYR A 16 0.22 2.73 8.84
N LYS A 17 -0.35 3.44 9.84
CA LYS A 17 -0.43 2.92 11.21
C LYS A 17 -1.14 1.57 11.27
N GLY A 18 -2.27 1.44 10.57
CA GLY A 18 -3.00 0.17 10.48
C GLY A 18 -2.14 -0.94 9.87
N TRP A 19 -1.42 -0.66 8.79
CA TRP A 19 -0.53 -1.65 8.15
C TRP A 19 0.63 -2.06 9.06
N ILE A 20 1.27 -1.10 9.73
CA ILE A 20 2.35 -1.38 10.70
C ILE A 20 1.81 -2.19 11.86
N TYR A 21 0.63 -1.88 12.38
CA TYR A 21 -0.02 -2.69 13.42
C TYR A 21 -0.27 -4.12 12.96
N CYS A 22 -0.82 -4.29 11.76
CA CYS A 22 -1.09 -5.59 11.16
C CYS A 22 0.16 -6.45 10.99
N ARG A 23 1.32 -5.86 10.66
CA ARG A 23 2.60 -6.56 10.58
C ARG A 23 2.92 -7.34 11.85
N ASP A 24 2.77 -6.66 12.98
CA ASP A 24 3.19 -7.17 14.28
C ASP A 24 2.05 -7.94 14.98
N ASN A 25 0.80 -7.73 14.55
CA ASN A 25 -0.40 -8.33 15.14
C ASN A 25 -1.23 -9.07 14.06
N ALA A 26 -0.60 -10.03 13.37
CA ALA A 26 -1.18 -10.71 12.21
C ALA A 26 -2.57 -11.33 12.46
N GLN A 27 -2.77 -12.03 13.58
CA GLN A 27 -4.07 -12.66 13.88
C GLN A 27 -5.17 -11.63 14.11
N GLU A 28 -4.87 -10.54 14.82
CA GLU A 28 -5.85 -9.46 15.02
C GLU A 28 -6.18 -8.76 13.70
N CYS A 29 -5.19 -8.62 12.81
CA CYS A 29 -5.42 -8.09 11.48
C CYS A 29 -6.43 -8.94 10.69
N VAL A 30 -6.27 -10.26 10.69
CA VAL A 30 -7.22 -11.21 10.07
C VAL A 30 -8.61 -11.04 10.66
N ASP A 31 -8.72 -10.96 11.99
CA ASP A 31 -10.00 -10.79 12.66
C ASP A 31 -10.68 -9.44 12.32
N ILE A 32 -9.89 -8.39 12.07
CA ILE A 32 -10.35 -7.06 11.63
C ILE A 32 -10.88 -7.10 10.18
N VAL A 33 -10.11 -7.69 9.25
CA VAL A 33 -10.44 -7.65 7.81
C VAL A 33 -11.44 -8.72 7.38
N SER A 34 -11.49 -9.84 8.11
CA SER A 34 -12.39 -10.96 7.87
C SER A 34 -13.05 -11.36 9.17
N PRO A 35 -14.08 -10.58 9.57
CA PRO A 35 -14.81 -10.90 10.78
C PRO A 35 -15.37 -12.31 10.68
N LYS A 36 -15.56 -12.98 11.82
CA LYS A 36 -15.97 -14.39 12.02
C LYS A 36 -17.21 -14.90 11.23
N ARG A 37 -17.83 -14.07 10.40
CA ARG A 37 -18.88 -14.41 9.43
C ARG A 37 -18.35 -14.76 8.04
N SER A 38 -17.08 -14.48 7.76
CA SER A 38 -16.45 -14.85 6.49
C SER A 38 -16.22 -16.37 6.43
N PRO A 39 -16.38 -16.98 5.25
CA PRO A 39 -16.02 -18.38 5.00
C PRO A 39 -14.62 -18.75 5.54
N ASP A 40 -14.46 -19.97 6.05
CA ASP A 40 -13.21 -20.44 6.70
C ASP A 40 -11.97 -20.38 5.79
N ASP A 41 -12.18 -20.46 4.47
CA ASP A 41 -11.16 -20.30 3.44
C ASP A 41 -10.65 -18.86 3.33
N ALA A 42 -11.52 -17.85 3.49
CA ALA A 42 -11.13 -16.44 3.49
C ALA A 42 -10.13 -16.13 4.63
N GLN A 43 -10.45 -16.57 5.85
CA GLN A 43 -9.55 -16.39 6.99
C GLN A 43 -8.23 -17.19 6.83
N THR A 44 -8.28 -18.34 6.16
CA THR A 44 -7.09 -19.14 5.89
C THR A 44 -6.16 -18.45 4.90
N ASN A 45 -6.70 -17.87 3.83
CA ASN A 45 -5.94 -17.11 2.84
C ASN A 45 -5.32 -15.84 3.44
N GLU A 46 -6.04 -15.16 4.32
CA GLU A 46 -5.52 -13.97 4.98
C GLU A 46 -4.43 -14.30 6.01
N ARG A 47 -4.62 -15.34 6.84
CA ARG A 47 -3.54 -15.83 7.73
C ARG A 47 -2.29 -16.16 6.94
N TRP A 48 -2.44 -16.89 5.83
CA TRP A 48 -1.32 -17.20 4.95
C TRP A 48 -0.66 -15.93 4.40
N SER A 49 -1.47 -14.96 3.94
CA SER A 49 -0.96 -13.68 3.43
C SER A 49 -0.18 -12.93 4.50
N MET A 50 -0.69 -12.86 5.73
CA MET A 50 0.01 -12.22 6.85
C MET A 50 1.32 -12.93 7.22
N HIS A 51 1.42 -14.25 7.03
CA HIS A 51 2.66 -14.99 7.30
C HIS A 51 3.68 -14.89 6.16
N GLU A 52 3.26 -15.00 4.89
CA GLU A 52 4.18 -15.10 3.77
C GLU A 52 4.44 -13.77 3.07
N ILE A 53 3.41 -12.93 2.87
CA ILE A 53 3.56 -11.66 2.16
C ILE A 53 4.29 -10.63 3.02
N ASN A 54 4.09 -10.62 4.34
CA ASN A 54 4.84 -9.73 5.23
C ASN A 54 6.36 -9.91 5.10
N LYS A 55 6.84 -11.14 4.88
CA LYS A 55 8.28 -11.42 4.66
C LYS A 55 8.83 -10.75 3.39
N LEU A 56 7.96 -10.46 2.41
CA LEU A 56 8.33 -9.82 1.15
C LEU A 56 8.18 -8.29 1.22
N ILE A 57 7.14 -7.80 1.89
CA ILE A 57 6.80 -6.37 1.90
C ILE A 57 7.69 -5.58 2.87
N TRP A 58 7.93 -6.08 4.09
CA TRP A 58 8.60 -5.28 5.11
C TRP A 58 10.10 -5.06 4.90
N PRO A 59 10.85 -5.99 4.29
CA PRO A 59 12.25 -5.74 3.91
C PRO A 59 12.40 -4.85 2.67
N ALA A 60 11.32 -4.41 2.02
CA ALA A 60 11.40 -3.64 0.78
C ALA A 60 12.06 -2.27 1.00
N THR A 61 13.02 -1.93 0.15
CA THR A 61 13.87 -0.73 0.29
C THR A 61 13.12 0.59 0.08
N PHE A 62 12.06 0.58 -0.72
CA PHE A 62 11.23 1.76 -0.98
C PHE A 62 10.26 2.07 0.16
N GLY A 63 10.07 1.12 1.10
CA GLY A 63 9.11 1.24 2.19
C GLY A 63 7.66 1.08 1.74
N ILE A 64 6.72 1.47 2.61
CA ILE A 64 5.28 1.38 2.33
C ILE A 64 4.78 2.63 1.60
N GLY A 65 3.86 2.45 0.66
CA GLY A 65 3.07 3.54 0.07
C GLY A 65 3.78 4.43 -0.96
N THR A 66 5.07 4.23 -1.22
CA THR A 66 5.83 4.88 -2.29
C THR A 66 5.76 4.05 -3.56
N HIS A 67 5.76 4.70 -4.71
CA HIS A 67 5.83 3.98 -5.98
C HIS A 67 7.30 3.65 -6.33
N ILE A 68 7.48 2.60 -7.13
CA ILE A 68 8.76 2.25 -7.71
C ILE A 68 8.70 2.65 -9.19
N PRO A 69 9.38 3.73 -9.63
CA PRO A 69 9.24 4.29 -10.98
C PRO A 69 9.38 3.23 -12.08
N ALA A 70 10.44 2.42 -12.03
CA ALA A 70 10.69 1.35 -13.01
C ALA A 70 9.57 0.29 -13.06
N ARG A 71 8.83 0.07 -11.97
CA ARG A 71 7.70 -0.88 -11.93
C ARG A 71 6.44 -0.27 -12.53
N VAL A 72 6.25 1.04 -12.36
CA VAL A 72 5.15 1.77 -12.99
C VAL A 72 5.38 1.83 -14.50
N GLU A 73 6.58 2.21 -14.92
CA GLU A 73 7.01 2.24 -16.32
C GLU A 73 6.79 0.89 -17.02
N GLY A 74 7.34 -0.20 -16.46
CA GLY A 74 7.14 -1.53 -17.03
C GLY A 74 5.66 -1.97 -17.07
N SER A 75 4.83 -1.49 -16.14
CA SER A 75 3.38 -1.75 -16.17
C SER A 75 2.71 -1.00 -17.32
N VAL A 76 3.11 0.25 -17.60
CA VAL A 76 2.63 1.02 -18.74
C VAL A 76 3.05 0.34 -20.05
N GLU A 77 4.33 -0.06 -20.17
CA GLU A 77 4.85 -0.75 -21.36
C GLU A 77 4.05 -2.01 -21.69
N ILE A 78 3.84 -2.88 -20.70
CA ILE A 78 3.07 -4.12 -20.87
C ILE A 78 1.62 -3.79 -21.24
N ALA A 79 0.97 -2.86 -20.53
CA ALA A 79 -0.41 -2.49 -20.81
C ALA A 79 -0.61 -1.91 -22.22
N THR A 80 0.37 -1.14 -22.71
CA THR A 80 0.37 -0.62 -24.09
C THR A 80 0.64 -1.73 -25.10
N ALA A 81 1.64 -2.58 -24.86
CA ALA A 81 2.01 -3.67 -25.78
C ALA A 81 0.86 -4.65 -26.04
N TYR A 82 0.06 -4.95 -25.01
CA TYR A 82 -1.10 -5.82 -25.11
C TYR A 82 -2.42 -5.10 -25.45
N GLY A 83 -2.37 -3.79 -25.73
CA GLY A 83 -3.53 -3.01 -26.14
C GLY A 83 -4.58 -2.76 -25.05
N VAL A 84 -4.23 -2.98 -23.77
CA VAL A 84 -5.08 -2.61 -22.62
C VAL A 84 -5.19 -1.09 -22.53
N VAL A 85 -4.10 -0.39 -22.82
CA VAL A 85 -4.05 1.07 -22.88
C VAL A 85 -3.64 1.49 -24.29
N SER A 86 -4.48 2.30 -24.93
CA SER A 86 -4.28 2.78 -26.30
C SER A 86 -3.82 4.23 -26.39
N ARG A 87 -3.74 4.94 -25.25
CA ARG A 87 -3.31 6.34 -25.17
C ARG A 87 -2.03 6.46 -24.36
N GLU A 88 -1.30 7.55 -24.59
CA GLU A 88 -0.15 7.89 -23.77
C GLU A 88 -0.55 8.02 -22.28
N VAL A 89 0.30 7.49 -21.41
CA VAL A 89 0.11 7.50 -19.95
C VAL A 89 1.21 8.37 -19.34
N PRO A 90 0.91 9.62 -18.94
CA PRO A 90 1.87 10.47 -18.25
C PRO A 90 1.96 10.03 -16.77
N TYR A 91 2.51 8.84 -16.53
CA TYR A 91 2.46 8.22 -15.20
C TYR A 91 3.19 9.06 -14.14
N GLU A 92 4.25 9.77 -14.52
CA GLU A 92 5.01 10.65 -13.62
C GLU A 92 4.14 11.79 -13.04
N GLU A 93 3.16 12.28 -13.81
CA GLU A 93 2.20 13.30 -13.34
C GLU A 93 1.18 12.73 -12.32
N HIS A 94 1.12 11.41 -12.20
CA HIS A 94 0.13 10.69 -11.40
C HIS A 94 0.73 9.88 -10.25
N THR A 95 2.06 9.79 -10.15
CA THR A 95 2.78 9.06 -9.10
C THR A 95 3.48 10.01 -8.14
N VAL A 96 2.68 10.77 -7.37
CA VAL A 96 3.19 11.76 -6.41
C VAL A 96 3.37 11.13 -5.02
N ASP A 97 4.62 11.04 -4.56
CA ASP A 97 4.96 10.44 -3.26
C ASP A 97 5.01 11.44 -2.09
N THR A 98 4.83 12.74 -2.34
CA THR A 98 5.04 13.82 -1.35
C THR A 98 4.30 13.57 -0.03
N TYR A 99 3.00 13.27 -0.09
CA TYR A 99 2.19 13.07 1.12
C TYR A 99 2.49 11.75 1.82
N THR A 100 2.84 10.71 1.05
CA THR A 100 3.32 9.43 1.59
C THR A 100 4.59 9.65 2.41
N LEU A 101 5.58 10.33 1.85
CA LEU A 101 6.86 10.59 2.52
C LEU A 101 6.67 11.44 3.78
N GLN A 102 5.81 12.46 3.72
CA GLN A 102 5.44 13.25 4.90
C GLN A 102 4.79 12.39 5.99
N ALA A 103 3.79 11.59 5.63
CA ALA A 103 3.10 10.71 6.57
C ALA A 103 4.05 9.69 7.24
N ILE A 104 4.97 9.10 6.47
CA ILE A 104 5.97 8.15 6.99
C ILE A 104 6.96 8.83 7.93
N ASN A 105 7.42 10.04 7.60
CA ASN A 105 8.34 10.78 8.47
C ASN A 105 7.66 11.12 9.81
N GLU A 106 6.41 11.61 9.78
CA GLU A 106 5.68 11.84 11.02
C GLU A 106 5.40 10.57 11.83
N LEU A 107 5.38 9.38 11.22
CA LEU A 107 5.28 8.12 11.95
C LEU A 107 6.61 7.75 12.60
N LYS A 108 7.72 7.90 11.89
CA LYS A 108 9.06 7.66 12.46
C LYS A 108 9.33 8.56 13.67
N ASP A 109 8.83 9.79 13.65
CA ASP A 109 8.96 10.73 14.76
C ASP A 109 8.11 10.32 15.98
N GLU A 110 7.05 9.53 15.79
CA GLU A 110 6.18 9.02 16.86
C GLU A 110 6.70 7.74 17.52
N GLY A 111 7.66 7.04 16.90
CA GLY A 111 8.21 5.75 17.34
C GLY A 111 7.56 4.54 16.68
#